data_AF-A0A1F5WFN1-F1
#
_entry.id   AF-A0A1F5WFN1-F1
#
_cell.length_a   1.000
_cell.length_b   1.000
_cell.length_c   1.000
_cell.angle_alpha   90.00
_cell.angle_beta   90.00
_cell.angle_gamma   90.00
#
_symmetry.space_group_name_H-M   'P 1'
#
loop_
_entity.id
_entity.type
_entity.pdbx_description
1 polymer ?
#
loop_
_entity_poly.entity_id
_entity_poly.type
_entity_poly.pdbx_seq_one_letter_code
_entity_poly.pdbx_strand_id
1 'polypeptide(L)'
;MDDTKDSGYYSKQEPDNKKERRRFDKIPQYDERAKAVSRSIVKQQIIRILRACAGGMSANQIYTQLNAVMQCQYLDFIVVLDTMREEGDVLYNNGWYKIKPGFLAVLRQFFGF
;
A
#
# COMPACT_ATOMS: atom_id res chain seq x y z
N MET A 1 51.09 21.82 40.74
CA MET A 1 51.05 22.33 39.35
C MET A 1 51.63 21.24 38.46
N ASP A 2 50.90 20.96 37.39
CA ASP A 2 51.17 20.08 36.25
C ASP A 2 51.18 18.55 36.43
N ASP A 3 49.97 18.02 36.22
CA ASP A 3 49.66 16.84 35.42
C ASP A 3 50.53 16.69 34.16
N THR A 4 50.89 15.45 33.78
CA THR A 4 50.47 14.83 32.50
C THR A 4 51.08 13.43 32.30
N LYS A 5 50.17 12.46 32.42
CA LYS A 5 50.02 11.14 31.78
C LYS A 5 51.03 10.71 30.68
N ASP A 6 51.53 9.48 30.79
CA ASP A 6 51.50 8.52 29.66
C ASP A 6 51.50 7.08 30.20
N SER A 7 50.35 6.42 30.17
CA SER A 7 50.24 4.98 30.39
C SER A 7 49.34 4.43 29.29
N GLY A 8 49.97 3.94 28.22
CA GLY A 8 49.29 3.31 27.09
C GLY A 8 48.53 2.06 27.54
N TYR A 9 47.20 2.20 27.68
CA TYR A 9 46.30 1.07 27.86
C TYR A 9 46.07 0.36 26.52
N TYR A 10 46.15 -0.97 26.57
CA TYR A 10 45.74 -1.92 25.54
C TYR A 10 44.45 -1.48 24.79
N SER A 11 44.57 -1.15 23.51
CA SER A 11 43.40 -1.10 22.61
C SER A 11 43.01 -2.53 22.25
N LYS A 12 41.99 -3.07 22.95
CA LYS A 12 41.24 -4.22 22.47
C LYS A 12 40.55 -3.82 21.17
N GLN A 13 40.79 -4.60 20.13
CA GLN A 13 40.08 -4.52 18.85
C GLN A 13 38.58 -4.73 19.09
N GLU A 14 37.78 -3.68 18.91
CA GLU A 14 36.38 -3.85 18.53
C GLU A 14 36.33 -3.83 16.99
N PRO A 15 35.85 -4.89 16.32
CA PRO A 15 35.57 -4.80 14.90
C PRO A 15 34.39 -3.84 14.72
N ASP A 16 34.68 -2.61 14.27
CA ASP A 16 33.67 -1.61 13.92
C ASP A 16 32.76 -2.21 12.84
N ASN A 17 31.60 -2.64 13.29
CA ASN A 17 30.60 -3.40 12.56
C ASN A 17 29.83 -2.52 11.54
N LYS A 18 30.55 -1.62 10.86
CA LYS A 18 30.03 -0.64 9.89
C LYS A 18 29.84 -1.20 8.48
N LYS A 19 30.25 -2.44 8.21
CA LYS A 19 30.03 -3.10 6.90
C LYS A 19 28.72 -3.89 6.81
N GLU A 20 28.07 -4.24 7.91
CA GLU A 20 26.84 -5.04 7.87
C GLU A 20 25.54 -4.23 7.78
N ARG A 21 25.54 -2.94 8.13
CA ARG A 21 24.33 -2.10 8.05
C ARG A 21 23.97 -1.61 6.64
N ARG A 22 24.79 -1.88 5.61
CA ARG A 22 24.54 -1.47 4.21
C ARG A 22 24.01 -2.60 3.31
N ARG A 23 23.44 -3.67 3.87
CA ARG A 23 22.88 -4.78 3.08
C ARG A 23 21.35 -4.79 2.94
N PHE A 24 20.67 -3.85 3.61
CA PHE A 24 19.20 -3.73 3.55
C PHE A 24 18.72 -2.41 2.95
N ASP A 25 19.62 -1.64 2.34
CA ASP A 25 19.23 -0.49 1.52
C ASP A 25 18.64 -1.01 0.21
N LYS A 26 17.33 -1.29 0.25
CA LYS A 26 16.42 -1.38 -0.90
C LYS A 26 16.76 -2.51 -1.87
N ILE A 27 16.10 -3.64 -1.68
CA ILE A 27 15.78 -4.53 -2.79
C ILE A 27 14.56 -3.89 -3.48
N PRO A 28 14.71 -3.13 -4.59
CA PRO A 28 13.58 -2.43 -5.22
C PRO A 28 12.45 -3.40 -5.61
N GLN A 29 12.80 -4.65 -5.90
CA GLN A 29 11.85 -5.71 -6.23
C GLN A 29 10.96 -6.14 -5.05
N TYR A 30 11.45 -6.03 -3.81
CA TYR A 30 10.64 -6.33 -2.61
C TYR A 30 9.64 -5.20 -2.35
N ASP A 31 10.06 -3.94 -2.51
CA ASP A 31 9.21 -2.76 -2.36
C ASP A 31 8.11 -2.69 -3.42
N GLU A 32 8.43 -2.99 -4.69
CA GLU A 32 7.42 -3.02 -5.76
C GLU A 32 6.41 -4.14 -5.59
N ARG A 33 6.87 -5.34 -5.20
CA ARG A 33 5.97 -6.45 -4.88
C ARG A 33 5.09 -6.14 -3.68
N ALA A 34 5.64 -5.56 -2.62
CA ALA A 34 4.87 -5.15 -1.44
C ALA A 34 3.83 -4.07 -1.79
N LYS A 35 4.20 -3.08 -2.63
CA LYS A 35 3.26 -2.08 -3.15
C LYS A 35 2.17 -2.70 -4.03
N ALA A 36 2.51 -3.66 -4.89
CA ALA A 36 1.54 -4.36 -5.72
C ALA A 36 0.55 -5.17 -4.88
N VAL A 37 1.03 -5.88 -3.86
CA VAL A 37 0.18 -6.60 -2.89
C VAL A 37 -0.73 -5.62 -2.14
N SER A 38 -0.19 -4.49 -1.66
CA SER A 38 -0.97 -3.44 -0.99
C SER A 38 -2.09 -2.89 -1.90
N ARG A 39 -1.78 -2.57 -3.16
CA ARG A 39 -2.77 -2.10 -4.14
C ARG A 39 -3.84 -3.15 -4.45
N SER A 40 -3.47 -4.43 -4.53
CA SER A 40 -4.43 -5.53 -4.71
C SER A 40 -5.41 -5.61 -3.55
N ILE A 41 -4.94 -5.47 -2.30
CA ILE A 41 -5.78 -5.45 -1.11
C ILE A 41 -6.73 -4.25 -1.13
N VAL A 42 -6.22 -3.05 -1.43
CA VAL A 42 -7.04 -1.83 -1.56
C VAL A 42 -8.13 -2.03 -2.62
N LYS A 43 -7.76 -2.53 -3.80
CA LYS A 43 -8.69 -2.81 -4.92
C LYS A 43 -9.81 -3.77 -4.49
N GLN A 44 -9.46 -4.85 -3.78
CA GLN A 44 -10.46 -5.81 -3.28
C GLN A 44 -11.43 -5.17 -2.28
N GLN A 45 -10.96 -4.30 -1.38
CA GLN A 45 -11.83 -3.62 -0.43
C GLN A 45 -12.74 -2.59 -1.12
N ILE A 46 -12.23 -1.84 -2.10
CA ILE A 46 -13.05 -0.94 -2.92
C ILE A 46 -14.18 -1.72 -3.62
N ILE A 47 -13.87 -2.90 -4.18
CA ILE A 47 -14.88 -3.77 -4.79
C ILE A 47 -15.94 -4.18 -3.76
N ARG A 48 -15.55 -4.59 -2.55
CA ARG A 48 -16.51 -4.98 -1.49
C ARG A 48 -17.43 -3.82 -1.11
N ILE A 49 -16.86 -2.63 -0.93
CA ILE A 49 -17.61 -1.40 -0.63
C ILE A 49 -18.61 -1.09 -1.74
N LEU A 50 -18.16 -1.05 -3.00
CA LEU A 50 -19.02 -0.74 -4.15
C LEU A 50 -20.09 -1.81 -4.41
N ARG A 51 -19.82 -3.09 -4.09
CA ARG A 51 -20.84 -4.16 -4.19
C ARG A 51 -21.99 -3.97 -3.23
N ALA A 52 -21.73 -3.42 -2.04
CA ALA A 52 -22.79 -3.13 -1.07
C ALA A 52 -23.72 -2.00 -1.52
N CYS A 53 -23.34 -1.21 -2.53
CA CYS A 53 -24.12 -0.08 -3.02
C CYS A 53 -24.40 -0.16 -4.53
N ALA A 54 -25.57 -0.69 -4.90
CA ALA A 54 -25.99 -0.82 -6.31
C ALA A 54 -26.12 0.53 -7.05
N GLY A 55 -26.32 1.63 -6.32
CA GLY A 55 -26.39 3.00 -6.86
C GLY A 55 -25.03 3.61 -7.22
N GLY A 56 -23.93 2.97 -6.83
CA GLY A 56 -22.60 3.56 -6.88
C GLY A 56 -22.34 4.47 -5.68
N MET A 57 -21.11 4.96 -5.56
CA MET A 57 -20.66 5.81 -4.46
C MET A 57 -19.72 6.90 -4.95
N SER A 58 -19.69 8.05 -4.28
CA SER A 58 -18.67 9.06 -4.54
C SER A 58 -17.30 8.62 -3.99
N ALA A 59 -16.21 9.18 -4.55
CA ALA A 59 -14.86 8.86 -4.08
C ALA A 59 -14.69 9.10 -2.57
N ASN A 60 -15.26 10.18 -2.03
CA ASN A 60 -15.20 10.49 -0.59
C ASN A 60 -15.92 9.44 0.27
N GLN A 61 -17.05 8.92 -0.20
CA GLN A 61 -17.79 7.87 0.50
C GLN A 61 -17.00 6.55 0.51
N ILE A 62 -16.41 6.19 -0.63
CA ILE A 62 -15.56 5.00 -0.76
C ILE A 62 -14.35 5.14 0.17
N TYR A 63 -13.67 6.29 0.13
CA TYR A 63 -12.50 6.56 0.97
C TYR A 63 -12.83 6.49 2.46
N THR A 64 -13.94 7.09 2.88
CA THR A 64 -14.36 7.08 4.29
C THR A 64 -14.52 5.64 4.80
N GLN A 65 -15.19 4.79 4.01
CA GLN A 65 -15.38 3.38 4.38
C GLN A 65 -14.08 2.58 4.32
N LEU A 66 -13.25 2.81 3.29
CA LEU A 66 -11.97 2.14 3.13
C LEU A 66 -11.02 2.48 4.28
N ASN A 67 -10.90 3.76 4.63
CA ASN A 67 -10.04 4.24 5.69
C ASN A 67 -10.48 3.70 7.06
N ALA A 68 -11.79 3.57 7.30
CA ALA A 68 -12.32 2.97 8.52
C ALA A 68 -11.93 1.49 8.69
N VAL A 69 -11.74 0.76 7.59
CA VAL A 69 -11.43 -0.68 7.62
C VAL A 69 -9.92 -0.96 7.66
N MET A 70 -9.12 -0.20 6.90
CA MET A 70 -7.71 -0.55 6.69
C MET A 70 -6.73 0.61 6.87
N GLN A 71 -7.18 1.78 7.34
CA GLN A 71 -6.33 2.98 7.52
C GLN A 71 -5.56 3.34 6.23
N CYS A 72 -6.23 3.25 5.09
CA CYS A 72 -5.64 3.49 3.78
C CYS A 72 -5.27 4.97 3.60
N GLN A 73 -4.05 5.24 3.11
CA GLN A 73 -3.65 6.58 2.72
C GLN A 73 -4.46 7.06 1.51
N TYR A 74 -4.87 8.32 1.52
CA TYR A 74 -5.68 8.89 0.43
C TYR A 74 -5.03 8.77 -0.96
N LEU A 75 -3.69 8.94 -1.03
CA LEU A 75 -2.95 8.81 -2.27
C LEU A 75 -3.05 7.40 -2.87
N ASP A 76 -2.86 6.36 -2.03
CA ASP A 76 -2.95 4.97 -2.48
C ASP A 76 -4.38 4.63 -2.94
N PHE A 77 -5.39 5.14 -2.22
CA PHE A 77 -6.79 5.01 -2.60
C PHE A 77 -7.06 5.61 -4.00
N ILE A 78 -6.68 6.87 -4.23
CA ILE A 78 -6.95 7.54 -5.51
C ILE A 78 -6.24 6.85 -6.67
N VAL A 79 -4.96 6.50 -6.50
CA VAL A 79 -4.19 5.79 -7.54
C VAL A 79 -4.86 4.47 -7.92
N VAL A 80 -5.32 3.71 -6.93
CA VAL A 80 -6.01 2.44 -7.19
C VAL A 80 -7.38 2.67 -7.83
N LEU A 81 -8.16 3.64 -7.37
CA LEU A 81 -9.48 3.94 -7.93
C LEU A 81 -9.39 4.40 -9.39
N ASP A 82 -8.40 5.23 -9.71
CA ASP A 82 -8.13 5.67 -11.09
C ASP A 82 -7.67 4.49 -11.96
N THR A 83 -6.77 3.64 -11.45
CA THR A 83 -6.34 2.42 -12.17
C THR A 83 -7.54 1.50 -12.46
N MET A 84 -8.43 1.29 -11.49
CA MET A 84 -9.65 0.49 -11.68
C MET A 84 -10.58 1.09 -12.75
N ARG A 85 -10.60 2.41 -12.88
CA ARG A 85 -11.38 3.11 -13.92
C ARG A 85 -10.74 2.90 -15.29
N GLU A 86 -9.42 3.03 -15.39
CA GLU A 86 -8.66 2.81 -16.64
C GLU A 86 -8.76 1.36 -17.12
N GLU A 87 -8.67 0.39 -16.20
CA GLU A 87 -8.83 -1.05 -16.48
C GLU A 87 -10.29 -1.43 -16.81
N GLY A 88 -11.25 -0.52 -16.55
CA GLY A 88 -12.67 -0.74 -16.83
C GLY A 88 -13.39 -1.60 -15.79
N ASP A 89 -12.83 -1.78 -14.60
CA ASP A 89 -13.47 -2.48 -13.48
C ASP A 89 -14.62 -1.66 -12.88
N VAL A 90 -14.47 -0.34 -12.87
CA VAL A 90 -15.47 0.62 -12.40
C VAL A 90 -15.86 1.60 -13.49
N LEU A 91 -17.14 1.97 -13.48
CA LEU A 91 -17.72 3.04 -14.27
C LEU A 91 -17.73 4.32 -13.43
N TYR A 92 -17.41 5.44 -14.07
CA TYR A 92 -17.49 6.76 -13.48
C TYR A 92 -18.54 7.60 -14.22
N ASN A 93 -19.54 8.11 -13.51
CA ASN A 93 -20.57 8.99 -14.06
C ASN A 93 -20.94 10.08 -13.05
N ASN A 94 -20.78 11.36 -13.42
CA ASN A 94 -21.16 12.53 -12.61
C ASN A 94 -20.71 12.47 -11.13
N GLY A 95 -19.46 12.07 -10.87
CA GLY A 95 -18.93 12.00 -9.50
C GLY A 95 -19.20 10.68 -8.77
N TRP A 96 -19.91 9.75 -9.40
CA TRP A 96 -20.26 8.44 -8.83
C TRP A 96 -19.48 7.31 -9.51
N TYR A 97 -18.92 6.44 -8.68
CA TYR A 97 -18.24 5.21 -9.09
C TYR A 97 -19.13 4.02 -8.85
N LYS A 98 -19.19 3.10 -9.82
CA LYS A 98 -19.97 1.86 -9.72
C LYS A 98 -19.21 0.71 -10.37
N ILE A 99 -19.31 -0.50 -9.84
CA ILE A 99 -18.71 -1.68 -10.48
C ILE A 99 -19.38 -1.91 -11.85
N LYS A 100 -18.55 -2.13 -12.87
CA LYS A 100 -19.04 -2.49 -14.21
C LYS A 100 -19.77 -3.83 -14.16
N PRO A 101 -21.00 -3.95 -14.71
CA PRO A 101 -21.79 -5.19 -14.64
C PRO A 101 -21.06 -6.43 -15.19
N GLY A 102 -20.32 -6.30 -16.30
CA GLY A 102 -19.54 -7.38 -16.88
C GLY A 102 -18.39 -7.84 -15.97
N PHE A 103 -17.73 -6.91 -15.28
CA PHE A 103 -16.69 -7.23 -14.30
C PHE A 103 -17.27 -7.94 -13.07
N LEU A 104 -18.45 -7.50 -12.60
CA LEU A 104 -19.15 -8.18 -11.50
C LEU A 104 -19.49 -9.64 -11.84
N ALA A 105 -19.88 -9.93 -13.08
CA ALA A 105 -20.15 -11.29 -13.54
C ALA A 105 -18.88 -12.17 -13.50
N VAL A 106 -17.75 -11.65 -13.96
CA VAL A 106 -16.44 -12.31 -13.86
C VAL A 106 -16.09 -12.58 -12.39
N LEU A 107 -16.23 -11.59 -11.51
CA LEU A 107 -15.94 -11.76 -10.09
C LEU A 107 -16.79 -12.85 -9.42
N ARG A 108 -18.08 -12.96 -9.79
CA ARG A 108 -18.95 -14.03 -9.27
C ARG A 108 -18.53 -15.40 -9.77
N GLN A 109 -18.15 -15.51 -11.04
CA GLN A 109 -17.74 -16.78 -11.65
C GLN A 109 -16.44 -17.33 -11.04
N PHE A 110 -15.45 -16.48 -10.79
CA PHE A 110 -14.13 -16.94 -10.32
C PHE A 110 -13.99 -17.03 -8.80
N PHE A 111 -14.76 -16.24 -8.05
CA PHE A 111 -14.58 -16.13 -6.61
C PHE A 111 -15.80 -16.57 -5.78
N GLY A 112 -16.85 -17.12 -6.42
CA GLY A 112 -17.95 -17.80 -5.73
C GLY A 112 -18.78 -16.92 -4.79
N PHE A 113 -18.88 -15.63 -5.08
CA PHE A 113 -19.64 -14.66 -4.30
C PHE A 113 -21.08 -14.46 -4.74
#